data_AF-A0A426ZM95-F1
#
_entry.id   AF-A0A426ZM95-F1
#
_cell.length_a   1.000
_cell.length_b   1.000
_cell.length_c   1.000
_cell.angle_alpha   90.00
_cell.angle_beta   90.00
_cell.angle_gamma   90.00
#
_symmetry.space_group_name_H-M   'P 1'
#
loop_
_entity.id
_entity.type
_entity.pdbx_description
1 polymer ?
#
loop_
_entity_poly.entity_id
_entity_poly.type
_entity_poly.pdbx_seq_one_letter_code
_entity_poly.pdbx_strand_id
1 'polypeptide(L)'
;EIRHNPRWRWSGPLHYIDTPDFKCNYDYCRDCHDFARRKDRCAAGAIYNYSTQLSYYGLPTSEQKYNLTEALLFLSHFIGDIHQLVLNKRLPIFQVWDNMIIESALKKFYNLNLAVLVETLRTNILVGYSCLKTGRLTLHHGKCVNQIRPFVQTCKHVPIVLHASESIRLACKFAYRNATPGSTLGDDYFLTRLPIVEKRLAQGGVRLAAVLNRIFVPLQPFHLRSDGR
;
A
#
# COMPACT_ATOMS: atom_id res chain seq x y z
N GLU A 1 6.87 0.44 16.38
CA GLU A 1 7.27 -0.25 17.63
C GLU A 1 8.56 -1.06 17.50
N ILE A 2 8.71 -1.99 16.54
CA ILE A 2 9.95 -2.81 16.44
C ILE A 2 11.17 -2.11 15.80
N ARG A 3 11.00 -0.97 15.11
CA ARG A 3 12.08 -0.27 14.37
C ARG A 3 13.26 0.17 15.25
N HIS A 4 13.03 0.42 16.54
CA HIS A 4 14.07 0.83 17.49
C HIS A 4 14.85 -0.35 18.07
N ASN A 5 14.34 -1.58 17.93
CA ASN A 5 15.04 -2.78 18.39
C ASN A 5 16.18 -3.12 17.41
N PRO A 6 17.44 -3.22 17.87
CA PRO A 6 18.60 -3.53 17.02
C PRO A 6 18.41 -4.76 16.14
N ARG A 7 17.68 -5.79 16.61
CA ARG A 7 17.39 -7.02 15.87
C ARG A 7 16.57 -6.79 14.60
N TRP A 8 15.83 -5.68 14.54
CA TRP A 8 14.89 -5.36 13.47
C TRP A 8 15.35 -4.21 12.59
N ARG A 9 16.58 -3.69 12.77
CA ARG A 9 17.11 -2.57 11.96
C ARG A 9 17.05 -2.82 10.44
N TRP A 10 17.15 -4.09 10.05
CA TRP A 10 17.07 -4.51 8.65
C TRP A 10 15.71 -4.20 7.99
N SER A 11 14.63 -4.03 8.77
CA SER A 11 13.30 -3.73 8.25
C SER A 11 13.11 -2.26 7.91
N GLY A 12 13.99 -1.36 8.39
CA GLY A 12 13.88 0.08 8.17
C GLY A 12 13.64 0.48 6.70
N PRO A 13 14.47 0.02 5.74
CA PRO A 13 14.28 0.29 4.31
C PRO A 13 13.00 -0.27 3.70
N LEU A 14 12.35 -1.24 4.35
CA LEU A 14 11.14 -1.87 3.85
C LEU A 14 9.90 -0.98 3.98
N HIS A 15 9.99 0.15 4.69
CA HIS A 15 8.86 1.06 4.91
C HIS A 15 8.75 2.19 3.88
N TYR A 16 9.64 2.25 2.88
CA TYR A 16 9.64 3.34 1.91
C TYR A 16 10.13 2.89 0.53
N ILE A 17 10.00 3.81 -0.43
CA ILE A 17 10.52 3.71 -1.78
C ILE A 17 11.07 5.09 -2.13
N ASP A 18 12.35 5.14 -2.50
CA ASP A 18 12.99 6.35 -2.99
C ASP A 18 12.94 6.35 -4.53
N THR A 19 12.23 7.31 -5.11
CA THR A 19 12.18 7.52 -6.57
C THR A 19 13.05 8.72 -6.95
N PRO A 20 13.63 8.76 -8.16
CA PRO A 20 14.39 9.91 -8.62
C PRO A 20 13.56 11.21 -8.59
N ASP A 21 14.21 12.29 -8.19
CA ASP A 21 13.58 13.60 -8.07
C ASP A 21 12.91 14.04 -9.37
N PHE A 22 11.75 14.67 -9.24
CA PHE A 22 10.96 15.25 -10.33
C PHE A 22 10.50 14.30 -11.44
N LYS A 23 10.80 12.98 -11.37
CA LYS A 23 10.35 12.02 -12.39
C LYS A 23 8.88 11.61 -12.24
N CYS A 24 8.32 11.72 -11.04
CA CYS A 24 6.92 11.39 -10.75
C CYS A 24 6.49 9.99 -11.24
N ASN A 25 7.44 9.05 -11.29
CA ASN A 25 7.21 7.68 -11.72
C ASN A 25 7.99 6.71 -10.83
N TYR A 26 7.51 5.48 -10.80
CA TYR A 26 8.13 4.38 -10.07
C TYR A 26 8.46 3.27 -11.06
N ASP A 27 9.70 2.80 -11.01
CA ASP A 27 10.17 1.59 -11.69
C ASP A 27 10.81 0.66 -10.65
N TYR A 28 10.28 -0.55 -10.50
CA TYR A 28 10.74 -1.47 -9.45
C TYR A 28 12.23 -1.81 -9.57
N CYS A 29 12.71 -2.05 -10.79
CA CYS A 29 14.09 -2.45 -11.08
C CYS A 29 15.07 -1.34 -10.69
N ARG A 30 14.68 -0.09 -10.97
CA ARG A 30 15.44 1.12 -10.69
C ARG A 30 15.36 1.53 -9.22
N ASP A 31 14.17 1.46 -8.61
CA ASP A 31 13.83 2.16 -7.36
C ASP A 31 13.69 1.22 -6.15
N CYS A 32 13.43 -0.07 -6.33
CA CYS A 32 13.27 -0.99 -5.20
C CYS A 32 14.63 -1.53 -4.72
N HIS A 33 15.33 -0.70 -3.95
CA HIS A 33 16.56 -1.08 -3.28
C HIS A 33 16.76 -0.23 -2.02
N ASP A 34 17.64 -0.67 -1.12
CA ASP A 34 18.05 0.15 0.02
C ASP A 34 19.21 1.11 -0.32
N PHE A 35 19.74 1.85 0.66
CA PHE A 35 20.87 2.77 0.47
C PHE A 35 22.15 2.08 0.00
N ALA A 36 22.31 0.78 0.29
CA ALA A 36 23.43 -0.03 -0.17
C ALA A 36 23.17 -0.67 -1.54
N ARG A 37 22.12 -0.23 -2.26
CA ARG A 37 21.69 -0.75 -3.57
C ARG A 37 21.32 -2.23 -3.58
N ARG A 38 21.05 -2.83 -2.42
CA ARG A 38 20.55 -4.20 -2.33
C ARG A 38 19.11 -4.24 -2.83
N LYS A 39 18.87 -5.01 -3.88
CA LYS A 39 17.56 -5.14 -4.55
C LYS A 39 16.49 -5.71 -3.63
N ASP A 40 15.22 -5.42 -3.96
CA ASP A 40 14.02 -5.90 -3.27
C ASP A 40 13.84 -5.37 -1.83
N ARG A 41 14.75 -4.49 -1.38
CA ARG A 41 14.70 -3.89 -0.04
C ARG A 41 13.93 -2.56 -0.05
N CYS A 42 12.65 -2.64 -0.37
CA CYS A 42 11.71 -1.52 -0.35
C CYS A 42 10.30 -2.01 0.04
N ALA A 43 9.33 -1.11 0.24
CA ALA A 43 7.94 -1.50 0.57
C ALA A 43 7.31 -2.46 -0.44
N ALA A 44 7.54 -2.25 -1.74
CA ALA A 44 7.01 -3.14 -2.76
C ALA A 44 7.60 -4.56 -2.68
N GLY A 45 8.92 -4.68 -2.49
CA GLY A 45 9.59 -5.96 -2.32
C GLY A 45 9.21 -6.67 -1.02
N ALA A 46 8.97 -5.90 0.05
CA ALA A 46 8.49 -6.44 1.32
C ALA A 46 7.09 -7.05 1.18
N ILE A 47 6.16 -6.36 0.53
CA ILE A 47 4.81 -6.90 0.28
C ILE A 47 4.90 -8.21 -0.51
N TYR A 48 5.76 -8.28 -1.54
CA TYR A 48 5.96 -9.52 -2.28
C TYR A 48 6.51 -10.65 -1.40
N ASN A 49 7.56 -10.36 -0.63
CA ASN A 49 8.20 -11.33 0.24
C ASN A 49 7.21 -11.90 1.27
N TYR A 50 6.52 -11.05 2.02
CA TYR A 50 5.59 -11.53 3.06
C TYR A 50 4.30 -12.13 2.49
N SER A 51 3.86 -11.71 1.30
CA SER A 51 2.78 -12.42 0.59
C SER A 51 3.21 -13.85 0.24
N THR A 52 4.45 -14.03 -0.22
CA THR A 52 5.02 -15.35 -0.56
C THR A 52 5.22 -16.21 0.69
N GLN A 53 5.64 -15.62 1.82
CA GLN A 53 5.75 -16.38 3.07
C GLN A 53 4.39 -16.88 3.55
N LEU A 54 3.35 -16.05 3.46
CA LEU A 54 2.00 -16.44 3.88
C LEU A 54 1.35 -17.49 2.96
N SER A 55 1.80 -17.66 1.72
CA SER A 55 1.31 -18.76 0.87
C SER A 55 1.76 -20.14 1.33
N TYR A 56 2.70 -20.23 2.28
CA TYR A 56 3.06 -21.51 2.94
C TYR A 56 2.10 -21.88 4.08
N TYR A 57 1.10 -21.03 4.37
CA TYR A 57 0.09 -21.35 5.37
C TYR A 57 -0.69 -22.62 4.97
N GLY A 58 -0.86 -23.54 5.93
CA GLY A 58 -1.54 -24.82 5.70
C GLY A 58 -0.64 -25.94 5.16
N LEU A 59 0.63 -25.67 4.88
CA LEU A 59 1.60 -26.74 4.60
C LEU A 59 2.04 -27.46 5.90
N PRO A 60 2.55 -28.70 5.80
CA PRO A 60 3.04 -29.44 6.96
C PRO A 60 4.12 -28.68 7.73
N THR A 61 4.17 -28.84 9.05
CA THR A 61 5.12 -28.14 9.95
C THR A 61 6.59 -28.31 9.54
N SER A 62 6.94 -29.44 8.92
CA SER A 62 8.28 -29.72 8.38
C SER A 62 8.70 -28.78 7.23
N GLU A 63 7.73 -28.16 6.56
CA GLU A 63 7.95 -27.22 5.45
C GLU A 63 7.80 -25.74 5.89
N GLN A 64 7.43 -25.50 7.15
CA GLN A 64 7.13 -24.18 7.67
C GLN A 64 8.41 -23.45 8.10
N LYS A 65 9.02 -22.74 7.14
CA LYS A 65 10.30 -22.02 7.32
C LYS A 65 10.17 -20.64 7.94
N TYR A 66 8.97 -20.09 8.05
CA TYR A 66 8.74 -18.68 8.36
C TYR A 66 7.79 -18.50 9.55
N ASN A 67 8.02 -17.45 10.34
CA ASN A 67 7.06 -16.99 11.33
C ASN A 67 5.90 -16.29 10.61
N LEU A 68 4.80 -17.02 10.40
CA LEU A 68 3.66 -16.50 9.64
C LEU A 68 2.90 -15.38 10.37
N THR A 69 2.98 -15.32 11.70
CA THR A 69 2.43 -14.21 12.48
C THR A 69 3.17 -12.91 12.14
N GLU A 70 4.51 -12.95 12.10
CA GLU A 70 5.31 -11.79 11.69
C GLU A 70 5.02 -11.42 10.23
N ALA A 71 4.93 -12.42 9.34
CA ALA A 71 4.62 -12.17 7.93
C ALA A 71 3.27 -11.47 7.74
N LEU A 72 2.24 -11.86 8.50
CA LEU A 72 0.93 -11.21 8.46
C LEU A 72 0.98 -9.77 8.96
N LEU A 73 1.67 -9.52 10.06
CA LEU A 73 1.84 -8.16 10.62
C LEU A 73 2.59 -7.25 9.64
N PHE A 74 3.70 -7.75 9.09
CA PHE A 74 4.48 -7.01 8.10
C PHE A 74 3.70 -6.73 6.83
N LEU A 75 3.02 -7.74 6.26
CA LEU A 75 2.22 -7.55 5.05
C LEU A 75 1.14 -6.49 5.26
N SER A 76 0.41 -6.58 6.38
CA SER A 76 -0.66 -5.64 6.72
C SER A 76 -0.13 -4.21 6.84
N HIS A 77 1.02 -4.05 7.51
CA HIS A 77 1.67 -2.75 7.69
C HIS A 77 2.19 -2.18 6.37
N PHE A 78 2.91 -2.97 5.56
CA PHE A 78 3.51 -2.49 4.32
C PHE A 78 2.47 -2.18 3.23
N ILE A 79 1.32 -2.88 3.23
CA ILE A 79 0.19 -2.47 2.38
C ILE A 79 -0.35 -1.10 2.82
N GLY A 80 -0.33 -0.77 4.11
CA GLY A 80 -0.59 0.59 4.59
C GLY A 80 0.46 1.59 4.07
N ASP A 81 1.74 1.32 4.31
CA ASP A 81 2.85 2.19 3.91
C ASP A 81 2.83 2.49 2.40
N ILE A 82 2.67 1.48 1.53
CA ILE A 82 2.69 1.71 0.08
C ILE A 82 1.52 2.59 -0.41
N HIS A 83 0.45 2.71 0.38
CA HIS A 83 -0.69 3.59 0.08
C HIS A 83 -0.50 5.01 0.58
N GLN A 84 0.41 5.24 1.52
CA GLN A 84 0.88 6.59 1.86
C GLN A 84 1.48 7.25 0.61
N LEU A 85 1.10 8.50 0.34
CA LEU A 85 1.54 9.18 -0.89
C LEU A 85 3.04 9.48 -0.84
N VAL A 86 3.46 10.10 0.26
CA VAL A 86 4.85 10.49 0.49
C VAL A 86 5.58 9.28 1.03
N LEU A 87 6.08 8.43 0.13
CA LEU A 87 6.78 7.20 0.53
C LEU A 87 8.18 7.50 1.09
N ASN A 88 8.79 8.65 0.80
CA ASN A 88 10.10 9.00 1.32
C ASN A 88 10.01 9.68 2.70
N LYS A 89 10.38 8.93 3.76
CA LYS A 89 10.34 9.39 5.16
C LYS A 89 11.33 10.51 5.51
N ARG A 90 12.22 10.89 4.59
CA ARG A 90 13.22 11.97 4.79
C ARG A 90 12.69 13.36 4.42
N LEU A 91 11.55 13.43 3.73
CA LEU A 91 10.99 14.71 3.31
C LEU A 91 10.23 15.38 4.47
N PRO A 92 10.39 16.69 4.73
CA PRO A 92 9.65 17.38 5.79
C PRO A 92 8.13 17.24 5.67
N ILE A 93 7.62 17.22 4.44
CA ILE A 93 6.20 17.07 4.14
C ILE A 93 5.65 15.67 4.48
N PHE A 94 6.52 14.69 4.78
CA PHE A 94 6.12 13.35 5.19
C PHE A 94 5.15 13.39 6.37
N GLN A 95 5.48 14.11 7.44
CA GLN A 95 4.65 14.18 8.66
C GLN A 95 3.25 14.72 8.37
N VAL A 96 3.13 15.70 7.47
CA VAL A 96 1.83 16.27 7.07
C VAL A 96 0.89 15.17 6.55
N TRP A 97 1.43 14.26 5.74
CA TRP A 97 0.70 13.16 5.10
C TRP A 97 0.65 11.88 5.93
N ASP A 98 1.54 11.73 6.91
CA ASP A 98 1.61 10.59 7.83
C ASP A 98 0.51 10.65 8.89
N ASN A 99 0.37 11.81 9.55
CA ASN A 99 -0.57 11.95 10.65
C ASN A 99 -1.36 13.27 10.65
N MET A 100 -0.75 14.41 10.31
CA MET A 100 -1.36 15.72 10.58
C MET A 100 -2.71 15.94 9.85
N ILE A 101 -2.85 15.51 8.59
CA ILE A 101 -4.13 15.61 7.87
C ILE A 101 -5.21 14.77 8.56
N ILE A 102 -4.89 13.54 8.97
CA ILE A 102 -5.86 12.64 9.61
C ILE A 102 -6.24 13.16 11.00
N GLU A 103 -5.27 13.56 11.80
CA GLU A 103 -5.49 14.14 13.14
C GLU A 103 -6.34 15.42 13.04
N SER A 104 -6.06 16.29 12.06
CA SER A 104 -6.84 17.50 11.81
C SER A 104 -8.29 17.17 11.40
N ALA A 105 -8.48 16.17 10.55
CA ALA A 105 -9.82 15.72 10.15
C ALA A 105 -10.58 15.11 11.33
N LEU A 106 -9.93 14.26 12.14
CA LEU A 106 -10.52 13.68 13.34
C LEU A 106 -11.03 14.77 14.29
N LYS A 107 -10.23 15.81 14.51
CA LYS A 107 -10.59 16.95 15.34
C LYS A 107 -11.72 17.80 14.73
N LYS A 108 -11.66 18.10 13.43
CA LYS A 108 -12.57 19.06 12.76
C LYS A 108 -13.93 18.45 12.38
N PHE A 109 -13.97 17.17 12.04
CA PHE A 109 -15.16 16.54 11.43
C PHE A 109 -15.70 15.32 12.17
N TYR A 110 -14.89 14.67 13.02
CA TYR A 110 -15.25 13.37 13.58
C TYR A 110 -15.25 13.34 15.11
N ASN A 111 -15.19 14.49 15.80
CA ASN A 111 -15.16 14.57 17.27
C ASN A 111 -14.11 13.65 17.92
N LEU A 112 -12.93 13.54 17.29
CA LEU A 112 -11.84 12.63 17.69
C LEU A 112 -12.22 11.14 17.67
N ASN A 113 -13.35 10.78 17.07
CA ASN A 113 -13.83 9.41 17.01
C ASN A 113 -13.38 8.72 15.71
N LEU A 114 -12.34 7.89 15.84
CA LEU A 114 -11.82 7.10 14.74
C LEU A 114 -12.86 6.13 14.15
N ALA A 115 -13.78 5.60 14.97
CA ALA A 115 -14.80 4.67 14.49
C ALA A 115 -15.76 5.34 13.51
N VAL A 116 -16.10 6.61 13.73
CA VAL A 116 -16.95 7.39 12.82
C VAL A 116 -16.24 7.66 11.50
N LEU A 117 -14.94 7.99 11.52
CA LEU A 117 -14.14 8.10 10.30
C LEU A 117 -14.11 6.78 9.53
N VAL A 118 -13.87 5.66 10.21
CA VAL A 118 -13.85 4.32 9.59
C VAL A 118 -15.20 3.99 8.94
N GLU A 119 -16.32 4.26 9.61
CA GLU A 119 -17.66 4.01 9.06
C GLU A 119 -17.99 4.93 7.87
N THR A 120 -17.51 6.17 7.92
CA THR A 120 -17.61 7.12 6.79
C THR A 120 -16.84 6.60 5.58
N LEU A 121 -15.60 6.14 5.77
CA LEU A 121 -14.80 5.54 4.70
C LEU A 121 -15.46 4.27 4.15
N ARG A 122 -16.01 3.42 5.01
CA ARG A 122 -16.75 2.22 4.62
C ARG A 122 -17.94 2.56 3.73
N THR A 123 -18.74 3.55 4.12
CA THR A 123 -19.87 4.03 3.33
C THR A 123 -19.42 4.58 1.97
N ASN A 124 -18.34 5.38 1.95
CA ASN A 124 -17.77 5.92 0.71
C ASN A 124 -17.26 4.82 -0.25
N ILE A 125 -16.71 3.72 0.26
CA ILE A 125 -16.38 2.53 -0.53
C ILE A 125 -17.63 1.93 -1.18
N LEU A 126 -18.73 1.84 -0.43
CA LEU A 126 -19.99 1.26 -0.88
C LEU A 126 -20.82 2.15 -1.81
N VAL A 127 -20.57 3.46 -1.85
CA VAL A 127 -21.39 4.39 -2.66
C VAL A 127 -20.58 5.08 -3.76
N GLY A 128 -19.37 5.59 -3.44
CA GLY A 128 -18.62 6.50 -4.31
C GLY A 128 -17.45 5.86 -5.09
N TYR A 129 -16.94 4.71 -4.66
CA TYR A 129 -15.77 4.07 -5.28
C TYR A 129 -16.13 2.79 -6.06
N SER A 130 -16.80 2.96 -7.20
CA SER A 130 -17.32 1.85 -8.04
C SER A 130 -16.31 0.73 -8.34
N CYS A 131 -15.03 1.04 -8.50
CA CYS A 131 -13.98 0.03 -8.71
C CYS A 131 -13.55 -0.71 -7.43
N LEU A 132 -13.58 -0.04 -6.28
CA LEU A 132 -13.18 -0.64 -5.00
C LEU A 132 -14.18 -1.69 -4.51
N LYS A 133 -15.48 -1.52 -4.82
CA LYS A 133 -16.52 -2.54 -4.54
C LYS A 133 -16.14 -3.95 -5.00
N THR A 134 -15.42 -4.02 -6.11
CA THR A 134 -15.06 -5.27 -6.77
C THR A 134 -13.61 -5.71 -6.51
N GLY A 135 -12.89 -5.04 -5.61
CA GLY A 135 -11.46 -5.31 -5.37
C GLY A 135 -10.56 -4.97 -6.58
N ARG A 136 -11.04 -4.14 -7.51
CA ARG A 136 -10.36 -3.82 -8.77
C ARG A 136 -9.58 -2.51 -8.66
N LEU A 137 -8.43 -2.44 -9.33
CA LEU A 137 -7.68 -1.19 -9.43
C LEU A 137 -8.43 -0.18 -10.31
N THR A 138 -8.48 1.08 -9.88
CA THR A 138 -8.96 2.20 -10.69
C THR A 138 -7.80 2.80 -11.46
N LEU A 139 -7.80 2.73 -12.80
CA LEU A 139 -6.84 3.49 -13.60
C LEU A 139 -7.21 4.98 -13.64
N HIS A 140 -6.30 5.82 -14.14
CA HIS A 140 -6.44 7.28 -14.23
C HIS A 140 -7.71 7.77 -15.00
N HIS A 141 -8.46 6.87 -15.65
CA HIS A 141 -9.61 7.17 -16.50
C HIS A 141 -10.92 6.52 -16.05
N GLY A 142 -11.07 6.15 -14.78
CA GLY A 142 -12.33 5.61 -14.24
C GLY A 142 -12.66 4.17 -14.67
N LYS A 143 -11.82 3.53 -15.51
CA LYS A 143 -11.94 2.11 -15.86
C LYS A 143 -11.36 1.24 -14.75
N CYS A 144 -12.16 0.30 -14.26
CA CYS A 144 -11.73 -0.73 -13.33
C CYS A 144 -10.99 -1.83 -14.09
N VAL A 145 -9.77 -2.17 -13.68
CA VAL A 145 -8.98 -3.24 -14.33
C VAL A 145 -8.87 -4.46 -13.43
N ASN A 146 -9.18 -5.63 -14.01
CA ASN A 146 -8.88 -6.95 -13.49
C ASN A 146 -7.40 -7.27 -13.73
N GLN A 147 -6.47 -6.58 -13.08
CA GLN A 147 -5.06 -6.95 -13.23
C GLN A 147 -4.43 -7.28 -11.89
N ILE A 148 -4.69 -8.50 -11.44
CA ILE A 148 -3.71 -9.27 -10.67
C ILE A 148 -3.21 -10.38 -11.60
N ARG A 149 -2.39 -10.00 -12.59
CA ARG A 149 -1.63 -10.99 -13.38
C ARG A 149 -0.76 -11.83 -12.42
N PRO A 150 -0.43 -13.08 -12.76
CA PRO A 150 0.48 -13.90 -11.95
C PRO A 150 1.73 -13.08 -11.60
N PHE A 151 2.23 -13.28 -10.39
CA PHE A 151 3.52 -12.73 -9.95
C PHE A 151 4.59 -13.19 -10.95
N VAL A 152 4.96 -12.33 -11.90
CA VAL A 152 6.08 -12.62 -12.79
C VAL A 152 7.33 -12.24 -12.03
N GLN A 153 8.22 -13.21 -11.86
CA GLN A 153 9.50 -13.11 -11.14
C GLN A 153 10.58 -12.34 -11.92
N THR A 154 10.16 -11.28 -12.61
CA THR A 154 11.07 -10.26 -13.14
C THR A 154 10.75 -8.96 -12.41
N CYS A 155 11.45 -7.86 -12.71
CA CYS A 155 11.18 -6.53 -12.14
C CYS A 155 9.75 -5.98 -12.32
N LYS A 156 8.79 -6.81 -12.72
CA LYS A 156 7.37 -6.55 -12.89
C LYS A 156 6.56 -7.36 -11.87
N HIS A 157 6.70 -7.02 -10.59
CA HIS A 157 5.73 -7.38 -9.54
C HIS A 157 4.43 -6.57 -9.73
N VAL A 158 3.73 -6.83 -10.85
CA VAL A 158 2.76 -5.91 -11.49
C VAL A 158 1.73 -5.27 -10.55
N PRO A 159 1.03 -6.01 -9.66
CA PRO A 159 -0.03 -5.40 -8.86
C PRO A 159 0.51 -4.40 -7.83
N ILE A 160 1.62 -4.76 -7.18
CA ILE A 160 2.28 -3.94 -6.16
C ILE A 160 2.94 -2.72 -6.80
N VAL A 161 3.53 -2.89 -7.99
CA VAL A 161 4.10 -1.79 -8.78
C VAL A 161 3.05 -0.71 -9.05
N LEU A 162 1.81 -1.11 -9.38
CA LEU A 162 0.74 -0.13 -9.58
C LEU A 162 0.43 0.69 -8.33
N HIS A 163 0.49 0.10 -7.13
CA HIS A 163 0.21 0.82 -5.88
C HIS A 163 1.26 1.91 -5.62
N ALA A 164 2.55 1.57 -5.79
CA ALA A 164 3.66 2.52 -5.66
C ALA A 164 3.60 3.61 -6.76
N SER A 165 3.33 3.22 -8.01
CA SER A 165 3.17 4.16 -9.13
C SER A 165 2.00 5.14 -8.91
N GLU A 166 0.89 4.68 -8.32
CA GLU A 166 -0.22 5.56 -7.93
C GLU A 166 0.21 6.54 -6.83
N SER A 167 0.90 6.07 -5.79
CA SER A 167 1.35 6.92 -4.68
C SER A 167 2.27 8.03 -5.16
N ILE A 168 3.30 7.73 -5.96
CA ILE A 168 4.22 8.77 -6.45
C ILE A 168 3.53 9.78 -7.39
N ARG A 169 2.60 9.31 -8.24
CA ARG A 169 1.84 10.20 -9.11
C ARG A 169 0.94 11.16 -8.31
N LEU A 170 0.29 10.64 -7.28
CA LEU A 170 -0.53 11.46 -6.38
C LEU A 170 0.33 12.41 -5.55
N ALA A 171 1.51 11.97 -5.09
CA ALA A 171 2.45 12.81 -4.36
C ALA A 171 2.86 14.03 -5.20
N CYS A 172 3.24 13.83 -6.47
CA CYS A 172 3.54 14.95 -7.36
C CYS A 172 2.33 15.86 -7.61
N LYS A 173 1.14 15.28 -7.81
CA LYS A 173 -0.06 16.06 -8.14
C LYS A 173 -0.61 16.86 -6.96
N PHE A 174 -0.51 16.32 -5.74
CA PHE A 174 -1.21 16.83 -4.57
C PHE A 174 -0.28 17.15 -3.40
N ALA A 175 0.69 16.29 -3.08
CA ALA A 175 1.58 16.50 -1.94
C ALA A 175 2.56 17.63 -2.18
N TYR A 176 3.40 17.52 -3.22
CA TYR A 176 4.45 18.49 -3.48
C TYR A 176 3.94 19.77 -4.15
N ARG A 177 2.79 19.70 -4.83
CA ARG A 177 2.19 20.86 -5.49
C ARG A 177 1.73 21.89 -4.46
N ASN A 178 2.22 23.13 -4.60
CA ASN A 178 1.95 24.28 -3.73
C ASN A 178 2.44 24.07 -2.28
N ALA A 179 3.44 23.21 -2.07
CA ALA A 179 4.10 23.04 -0.79
C ALA A 179 5.58 23.42 -0.93
N THR A 180 5.87 24.71 -0.84
CA THR A 180 7.26 25.20 -0.89
C THR A 180 7.93 25.09 0.48
N PRO A 181 9.24 24.78 0.55
CA PRO A 181 9.96 24.77 1.81
C PRO A 181 9.78 26.09 2.56
N GLY A 182 9.46 26.02 3.86
CA GLY A 182 9.24 27.20 4.71
C GLY A 182 7.83 27.80 4.64
N SER A 183 6.94 27.32 3.75
CA SER A 183 5.54 27.77 3.73
C SER A 183 4.70 27.11 4.83
N THR A 184 3.68 27.83 5.32
CA THR A 184 2.64 27.29 6.19
C THR A 184 1.53 26.68 5.35
N LEU A 185 1.23 25.40 5.58
CA LEU A 185 0.11 24.71 4.92
C LEU A 185 -1.18 24.96 5.73
N GLY A 186 -2.07 25.79 5.18
CA GLY A 186 -3.34 26.16 5.82
C GLY A 186 -4.55 25.31 5.37
N ASP A 187 -5.74 25.82 5.66
CA ASP A 187 -7.02 25.15 5.37
C ASP A 187 -7.20 24.79 3.89
N ASP A 188 -6.74 25.62 2.96
CA ASP A 188 -6.81 25.32 1.52
C ASP A 188 -6.03 24.05 1.15
N TYR A 189 -4.85 23.86 1.74
CA TYR A 189 -4.07 22.65 1.54
C TYR A 189 -4.78 21.46 2.17
N PHE A 190 -5.25 21.62 3.40
CA PHE A 190 -5.93 20.56 4.15
C PHE A 190 -7.21 20.07 3.43
N LEU A 191 -8.15 20.97 3.13
CA LEU A 191 -9.47 20.62 2.56
C LEU A 191 -9.35 19.99 1.17
N THR A 192 -8.40 20.43 0.35
CA THR A 192 -8.22 19.89 -1.01
C THR A 192 -7.47 18.55 -1.03
N ARG A 193 -6.73 18.21 0.03
CA ARG A 193 -5.94 16.96 0.12
C ARG A 193 -6.60 15.88 0.96
N LEU A 194 -7.46 16.24 1.92
CA LEU A 194 -8.19 15.27 2.75
C LEU A 194 -8.91 14.19 1.93
N PRO A 195 -9.68 14.49 0.85
CA PRO A 195 -10.32 13.46 0.05
C PRO A 195 -9.33 12.47 -0.60
N ILE A 196 -8.10 12.92 -0.88
CA ILE A 196 -7.05 12.05 -1.44
C ILE A 196 -6.52 11.11 -0.36
N VAL A 197 -6.30 11.60 0.86
CA VAL A 197 -5.90 10.78 2.02
C VAL A 197 -6.96 9.72 2.32
N GLU A 198 -8.23 10.12 2.44
CA GLU A 198 -9.36 9.21 2.69
C GLU A 198 -9.47 8.14 1.61
N LYS A 199 -9.29 8.52 0.33
CA LYS A 199 -9.27 7.56 -0.77
C LYS A 199 -8.12 6.55 -0.65
N ARG A 200 -6.92 6.97 -0.22
CA ARG A 200 -5.78 6.07 -0.04
C ARG A 200 -5.94 5.13 1.14
N LEU A 201 -6.52 5.60 2.24
CA LEU A 201 -6.90 4.75 3.38
C LEU A 201 -7.89 3.66 2.94
N ALA A 202 -8.94 4.05 2.22
CA ALA A 202 -9.92 3.11 1.67
C ALA A 202 -9.28 2.10 0.70
N GLN A 203 -8.39 2.57 -0.19
CA GLN A 203 -7.66 1.70 -1.12
C GLN A 203 -6.76 0.68 -0.39
N GLY A 204 -6.05 1.11 0.64
CA GLY A 204 -5.20 0.25 1.46
C GLY A 204 -5.99 -0.88 2.10
N GLY A 205 -7.12 -0.57 2.75
CA GLY A 205 -7.99 -1.58 3.37
C GLY A 205 -8.56 -2.58 2.37
N VAL A 206 -9.13 -2.10 1.26
CA VAL A 206 -9.71 -2.97 0.22
C VAL A 206 -8.66 -3.87 -0.43
N ARG A 207 -7.47 -3.34 -0.70
CA ARG A 207 -6.38 -4.11 -1.33
C ARG A 207 -5.73 -5.09 -0.36
N LEU A 208 -5.60 -4.74 0.91
CA LEU A 208 -5.18 -5.69 1.95
C LEU A 208 -6.13 -6.89 2.00
N ALA A 209 -7.43 -6.63 2.10
CA ALA A 209 -8.44 -7.69 2.08
C ALA A 209 -8.36 -8.56 0.81
N ALA A 210 -8.22 -7.94 -0.37
CA ALA A 210 -8.08 -8.67 -1.62
C ALA A 210 -6.81 -9.54 -1.68
N VAL A 211 -5.68 -9.07 -1.16
CA VAL A 211 -4.42 -9.83 -1.08
C VAL A 211 -4.57 -11.00 -0.12
N LEU A 212 -5.09 -10.78 1.10
CA LEU A 212 -5.28 -11.83 2.10
C LEU A 212 -6.29 -12.89 1.61
N ASN A 213 -7.40 -12.47 1.00
CA ASN A 213 -8.36 -13.39 0.39
C ASN A 213 -7.68 -14.24 -0.70
N ARG A 214 -6.82 -13.65 -1.53
CA ARG A 214 -6.10 -14.43 -2.55
C ARG A 214 -5.11 -15.44 -1.95
N ILE A 215 -4.49 -15.11 -0.81
CA ILE A 215 -3.52 -15.99 -0.15
C ILE A 215 -4.22 -17.14 0.57
N PHE A 216 -5.32 -16.87 1.27
CA PHE A 216 -5.93 -17.83 2.19
C PHE A 216 -7.21 -18.50 1.67
N VAL A 217 -7.84 -18.00 0.60
CA VAL A 217 -8.95 -18.73 -0.03
C VAL A 217 -8.36 -19.97 -0.70
N PRO A 218 -8.84 -21.19 -0.36
CA PRO A 218 -8.33 -22.41 -0.97
C PRO A 218 -8.45 -22.30 -2.49
N LEU A 219 -7.39 -22.67 -3.21
CA LEU A 219 -7.57 -23.04 -4.61
C LEU A 219 -8.60 -24.17 -4.60
N GLN A 220 -9.82 -23.90 -5.08
CA GLN A 220 -10.73 -25.00 -5.39
C GLN A 220 -9.94 -25.96 -6.27
N PRO A 221 -9.92 -27.27 -5.96
CA PRO A 221 -9.33 -28.22 -6.88
C PRO A 221 -10.00 -27.98 -8.22
N PHE A 222 -9.22 -27.61 -9.24
CA PHE A 222 -9.68 -27.76 -10.61
C PHE A 222 -10.01 -29.25 -10.73
N HIS A 223 -11.29 -29.60 -10.68
CA HIS A 223 -11.74 -30.86 -11.21
C HIS A 223 -11.33 -30.83 -12.67
N LEU A 224 -10.22 -31.52 -12.97
CA LEU A 224 -10.01 -32.08 -14.29
C LEU A 224 -11.29 -32.83 -14.61
N ARG A 225 -12.17 -32.21 -15.40
CA ARG A 225 -13.17 -32.96 -16.15
C ARG A 225 -12.34 -33.88 -17.02
N SER A 226 -12.23 -35.13 -16.59
CA SER A 226 -12.01 -36.24 -17.48
C SER A 226 -13.20 -36.28 -18.43
N ASP A 227 -13.10 -35.55 -19.55
CA ASP A 227 -13.91 -35.88 -20.72
C ASP A 227 -13.39 -37.22 -21.23
N GLY A 228 -13.93 -38.27 -20.63
CA GLY A 228 -13.95 -39.61 -21.18
C GLY A 228 -15.28 -39.82 -21.88
N ARG A 229 -15.31 -39.56 -23.19
CA ARG A 229 -15.95 -40.41 -24.19
C ARG A 229 -15.66 -39.92 -25.60
#